data_AF-A0A3D0YJJ4-F1
#
_entry.id   AF-A0A3D0YJJ4-F1
#
_cell.length_a   1.000
_cell.length_b   1.000
_cell.length_c   1.000
_cell.angle_alpha   90.00
_cell.angle_beta   90.00
_cell.angle_gamma   90.00
#
_symmetry.space_group_name_H-M   'P 1'
#
loop_
_entity.id
_entity.type
_entity.pdbx_description
1 polymer ?
#
loop_
_entity_poly.entity_id
_entity_poly.type
_entity_poly.pdbx_seq_one_letter_code
_entity_poly.pdbx_strand_id
1 'polypeptide(L)'
;MEVNISVQLREKVAAYINRDSRRKTVDDGIDLLHQTGYKPNVYENFLKNKFRRDIPQKIDRVLRDYLRYPINPNDPDHDDIENEIPSEVNVNIEKVTAEIDQDFANKEYPDVVKRVLTEYSDLYKQRSILHKELKEIGETNSEDAVARRKTIAASILGVSHRMEELWKSYSAYKDSGIVPSDDLFNKPFDPDNPSSPVETKKQDTGITLADDIEGLKKQKENWRIKIAKAENKLLYQSEKKLAKENPMPKGPKRITLEKKIERMKVEKEQIEYAIAEQS
;
A
#
# COMPACT_ATOMS: atom_id res chain seq x y z
N MET A 1 -1.79 -38.14 3.68
CA MET A 1 -1.08 -37.24 2.75
C MET A 1 -2.12 -36.42 2.03
N GLU A 2 -2.60 -35.34 2.67
CA GLU A 2 -3.47 -34.38 2.00
C GLU A 2 -2.56 -33.41 1.25
N VAL A 3 -2.46 -33.57 -0.06
CA VAL A 3 -1.73 -32.61 -0.87
C VAL A 3 -2.55 -31.32 -0.87
N ASN A 4 -1.94 -30.25 -0.36
CA ASN A 4 -2.57 -28.94 -0.24
C ASN A 4 -3.03 -28.46 -1.63
N ILE A 5 -4.35 -28.47 -1.88
CA ILE A 5 -4.99 -28.17 -3.17
C ILE A 5 -4.54 -26.80 -3.71
N SER A 6 -4.25 -25.84 -2.81
CA SER A 6 -3.72 -24.51 -3.14
C SER A 6 -2.33 -24.57 -3.79
N VAL A 7 -1.46 -25.48 -3.34
CA VAL A 7 -0.10 -25.66 -3.90
C VAL A 7 -0.17 -26.23 -5.31
N GLN A 8 -0.99 -27.27 -5.52
CA GLN A 8 -1.18 -27.87 -6.86
C GLN A 8 -1.78 -26.87 -7.87
N LEU A 9 -2.71 -26.02 -7.43
CA LEU A 9 -3.29 -24.98 -8.29
C LEU A 9 -2.26 -23.92 -8.66
N ARG A 10 -1.40 -23.50 -7.73
CA ARG A 10 -0.29 -22.57 -8.01
C ARG A 10 0.72 -23.15 -8.98
N GLU A 11 1.06 -24.44 -8.86
CA GLU A 11 1.94 -25.13 -9.81
C GLU A 11 1.33 -25.16 -11.22
N LYS A 12 0.02 -25.44 -11.33
CA LYS A 12 -0.70 -25.37 -12.62
C LYS A 12 -0.71 -23.96 -13.22
N VAL A 13 -0.90 -22.93 -12.40
CA VAL A 13 -0.84 -21.53 -12.83
C VAL A 13 0.56 -21.14 -13.31
N ALA A 14 1.60 -21.54 -12.57
CA ALA A 14 2.99 -21.32 -12.98
C ALA A 14 3.31 -22.04 -14.30
N ALA A 15 2.87 -23.29 -14.45
CA ALA A 15 3.03 -24.06 -15.68
C ALA A 15 2.30 -23.41 -16.88
N TYR A 16 1.09 -22.88 -16.66
CA TYR A 16 0.35 -22.14 -17.69
C TYR A 16 1.10 -20.88 -18.12
N ILE A 17 1.56 -20.05 -17.18
CA ILE A 17 2.28 -18.80 -17.47
C ILE A 17 3.59 -19.05 -18.24
N ASN A 18 4.30 -20.13 -17.90
CA ASN A 18 5.56 -20.49 -18.55
C ASN A 18 5.39 -21.26 -19.86
N ARG A 19 4.15 -21.61 -20.25
CA ARG A 19 3.85 -22.29 -21.52
C ARG A 19 4.15 -21.37 -22.71
N ASP A 20 4.55 -21.96 -23.83
CA ASP A 20 4.68 -21.23 -25.10
C ASP A 20 3.35 -20.53 -25.45
N SER A 21 3.43 -19.25 -25.81
CA SER A 21 2.29 -18.40 -26.16
C SER A 21 1.44 -18.98 -27.28
N ARG A 22 2.02 -19.79 -28.18
CA ARG A 22 1.29 -20.49 -29.25
C ARG A 22 0.41 -21.64 -28.76
N ARG A 23 0.67 -22.13 -27.55
CA ARG A 23 -0.05 -23.23 -26.91
C ARG A 23 -0.98 -22.75 -25.78
N LYS A 24 -1.00 -21.45 -25.48
CA LYS A 24 -1.92 -20.83 -24.52
C LYS A 24 -3.25 -20.54 -25.21
N THR A 25 -4.33 -21.16 -24.74
CA THR A 25 -5.68 -20.76 -25.15
C THR A 25 -6.27 -19.83 -24.10
N VAL A 26 -7.22 -18.99 -24.53
CA VAL A 26 -7.98 -18.11 -23.64
C VAL A 26 -8.85 -18.93 -22.70
N ASP A 27 -9.48 -19.99 -23.22
CA ASP A 27 -10.35 -20.87 -22.43
C ASP A 27 -9.55 -21.60 -21.33
N ASP A 28 -8.35 -22.14 -21.63
CA ASP A 28 -7.46 -22.77 -20.63
C ASP A 28 -7.15 -21.81 -19.46
N GLY A 29 -6.93 -20.53 -19.76
CA GLY A 29 -6.59 -19.53 -18.75
C GLY A 29 -7.80 -19.07 -17.93
N ILE A 30 -8.99 -19.01 -18.55
CA ILE A 30 -10.25 -18.70 -17.87
C ILE A 30 -10.65 -19.84 -16.93
N ASP A 31 -10.55 -21.09 -17.39
CA ASP A 31 -10.86 -22.28 -16.59
C ASP A 31 -9.90 -22.42 -15.41
N LEU A 32 -8.63 -22.09 -15.62
CA LEU A 32 -7.63 -22.10 -14.57
C LEU A 32 -7.90 -20.99 -13.53
N LEU A 33 -8.28 -19.79 -13.96
CA LEU A 33 -8.69 -18.72 -13.05
C LEU A 33 -9.93 -19.13 -12.22
N HIS A 34 -10.92 -19.78 -12.85
CA HIS A 34 -12.09 -20.30 -12.15
C HIS A 34 -11.73 -21.30 -11.04
N GLN A 35 -10.83 -22.24 -11.33
CA GLN A 35 -10.36 -23.22 -10.35
C GLN A 35 -9.62 -22.60 -9.16
N THR A 36 -9.00 -21.43 -9.33
CA THR A 36 -8.32 -20.73 -8.24
C THR A 36 -9.26 -20.00 -7.28
N GLY A 37 -10.50 -19.71 -7.69
CA GLY A 37 -11.41 -18.85 -6.91
C GLY A 37 -10.95 -17.39 -6.79
N TYR A 38 -9.87 -16.99 -7.44
CA TYR A 38 -9.31 -15.63 -7.36
C TYR A 38 -10.11 -14.66 -8.23
N LYS A 39 -10.63 -13.58 -7.61
CA LYS A 39 -11.42 -12.52 -8.28
C LYS A 39 -12.57 -13.06 -9.14
N PRO A 40 -13.65 -13.62 -8.55
CA PRO A 40 -14.78 -14.20 -9.29
C PRO A 40 -15.43 -13.21 -10.27
N ASN A 41 -15.52 -11.94 -9.90
CA ASN A 41 -16.02 -10.87 -10.78
C ASN A 41 -15.16 -10.67 -12.05
N VAL A 42 -13.85 -10.90 -11.97
CA VAL A 42 -12.92 -10.82 -13.10
C VAL A 42 -13.06 -12.03 -14.01
N TYR A 43 -13.26 -13.22 -13.44
CA TYR A 43 -13.59 -14.43 -14.21
C TYR A 43 -14.86 -14.22 -15.05
N GLU A 44 -15.96 -13.73 -14.45
CA GLU A 44 -17.19 -13.46 -15.19
C GLU A 44 -16.98 -12.44 -16.32
N ASN A 45 -16.16 -11.42 -16.07
CA ASN A 45 -15.84 -10.41 -17.08
C ASN A 45 -15.05 -11.02 -18.25
N PHE A 46 -14.10 -11.92 -17.97
CA PHE A 46 -13.36 -12.63 -19.01
C PHE A 46 -14.23 -13.59 -19.81
N LEU A 47 -15.19 -14.29 -19.18
CA LEU A 47 -16.18 -15.09 -19.90
C LEU A 47 -17.00 -14.25 -20.87
N LYS A 48 -17.52 -13.11 -20.40
CA LYS A 48 -18.36 -12.18 -21.19
C LYS A 48 -17.58 -11.56 -22.36
N ASN A 49 -16.26 -11.37 -22.20
CA ASN A 49 -15.42 -10.65 -23.15
C ASN A 49 -14.38 -11.51 -23.88
N LYS A 50 -14.47 -12.85 -23.82
CA LYS A 50 -13.39 -13.78 -24.22
C LYS A 50 -12.82 -13.62 -25.64
N PHE A 51 -13.57 -13.03 -26.56
CA PHE A 51 -13.16 -12.82 -27.95
C PHE A 51 -12.36 -11.53 -28.18
N ARG A 52 -12.19 -10.70 -27.15
CA ARG A 52 -11.41 -9.46 -27.27
C ARG A 52 -9.91 -9.75 -27.35
N ARG A 53 -9.22 -8.98 -28.21
CA ARG A 53 -7.78 -9.16 -28.51
C ARG A 53 -6.85 -8.95 -27.31
N ASP A 54 -7.28 -8.19 -26.30
CA ASP A 54 -6.51 -7.84 -25.11
C ASP A 54 -6.70 -8.81 -23.92
N ILE A 55 -7.61 -9.78 -24.05
CA ILE A 55 -7.96 -10.71 -22.98
C ILE A 55 -6.84 -11.71 -22.65
N PRO A 56 -6.12 -12.31 -23.62
CA PRO A 56 -5.02 -13.22 -23.30
C PRO A 56 -3.96 -12.58 -22.40
N GLN A 57 -3.56 -11.32 -22.67
CA GLN A 57 -2.57 -10.60 -21.86
C GLN A 57 -3.13 -10.26 -20.47
N LYS A 58 -4.42 -9.94 -20.37
CA LYS A 58 -5.09 -9.66 -19.10
C LYS A 58 -5.22 -10.91 -18.22
N ILE A 59 -5.49 -12.07 -18.81
CA ILE A 59 -5.50 -13.35 -18.10
C ILE A 59 -4.11 -13.67 -17.56
N ASP A 60 -3.05 -13.55 -18.38
CA ASP A 60 -1.67 -13.79 -17.94
C ASP A 60 -1.29 -12.86 -16.77
N ARG A 61 -1.69 -11.59 -16.82
CA ARG A 61 -1.51 -10.63 -15.72
C ARG A 61 -2.22 -11.06 -14.43
N VAL A 62 -3.51 -11.40 -14.51
CA VAL A 62 -4.30 -11.78 -13.32
C VAL A 62 -3.78 -13.08 -12.70
N LEU A 63 -3.36 -14.04 -13.52
CA LEU A 63 -2.74 -15.28 -13.04
C LEU A 63 -1.36 -15.05 -12.41
N ARG A 64 -0.56 -14.10 -12.93
CA ARG A 64 0.69 -13.66 -12.27
C ARG A 64 0.42 -12.98 -10.94
N ASP A 65 -0.63 -12.16 -10.86
CA ASP A 65 -1.05 -11.53 -9.61
C ASP A 65 -1.46 -12.61 -8.58
N TYR A 66 -2.20 -13.64 -8.99
CA TYR A 66 -2.52 -14.79 -8.14
C TYR A 66 -1.27 -15.51 -7.58
N LEU A 67 -0.22 -15.67 -8.40
CA LEU A 67 1.05 -16.23 -7.91
C LEU A 67 1.77 -15.30 -6.93
N ARG A 68 1.73 -13.99 -7.17
CA ARG A 68 2.42 -12.97 -6.39
C ARG A 68 1.85 -12.83 -4.97
N TYR A 69 0.55 -13.00 -4.79
CA TYR A 69 -0.11 -12.85 -3.49
C TYR A 69 -0.45 -14.20 -2.87
N PRO A 70 0.16 -14.61 -1.75
CA PRO A 70 -0.23 -15.82 -1.02
C PRO A 70 -1.52 -15.55 -0.22
N ILE A 71 -2.67 -15.41 -0.89
CA ILE A 71 -3.95 -15.09 -0.24
C ILE A 71 -4.99 -16.15 -0.58
N ASN A 72 -5.71 -16.57 0.47
CA ASN A 72 -6.73 -17.60 0.51
C ASN A 72 -8.01 -17.14 -0.22
N PRO A 73 -8.62 -17.94 -1.10
CA PRO A 73 -9.83 -17.57 -1.84
C PRO A 73 -11.08 -17.24 -0.99
N ASN A 74 -11.06 -17.50 0.31
CA ASN A 74 -12.18 -17.28 1.24
C ASN A 74 -11.96 -16.11 2.22
N ASP A 75 -11.03 -15.19 1.94
CA ASP A 75 -10.80 -14.02 2.80
C ASP A 75 -11.81 -12.90 2.47
N PRO A 76 -12.72 -12.51 3.39
CA PRO A 76 -13.78 -11.52 3.16
C PRO A 76 -13.28 -10.08 2.89
N ASP A 77 -11.99 -9.80 3.07
CA ASP A 77 -11.38 -8.48 2.86
C ASP A 77 -11.02 -8.18 1.38
N HIS A 78 -11.53 -8.96 0.41
CA HIS A 78 -11.06 -8.86 -0.98
C HIS A 78 -11.49 -7.56 -1.70
N ASP A 79 -12.60 -6.92 -1.33
CA ASP A 79 -13.18 -5.82 -2.11
C ASP A 79 -12.67 -4.41 -1.73
N ASP A 80 -11.84 -4.25 -0.70
CA ASP A 80 -11.45 -2.93 -0.17
C ASP A 80 -9.99 -2.48 -0.44
N ILE A 81 -9.28 -3.14 -1.37
CA ILE A 81 -7.92 -2.73 -1.76
C ILE A 81 -7.96 -1.70 -2.91
N GLU A 82 -8.67 -0.60 -2.69
CA GLU A 82 -8.42 0.67 -3.38
C GLU A 82 -8.23 1.77 -2.33
N ASN A 83 -7.18 1.67 -1.50
CA ASN A 83 -6.54 2.81 -0.83
C ASN A 83 -5.11 2.42 -0.38
N GLU A 84 -4.13 2.91 -1.15
CA GLU A 84 -2.77 3.28 -0.76
C GLU A 84 -2.24 2.83 0.63
N ILE A 85 -1.45 1.75 0.64
CA ILE A 85 -0.05 1.74 1.11
C ILE A 85 0.69 0.68 0.25
N PRO A 86 1.89 0.95 -0.31
CA PRO A 86 2.72 -0.08 -0.90
C PRO A 86 3.08 -1.12 0.17
N SER A 87 2.37 -2.24 0.19
CA SER A 87 2.69 -3.39 1.03
C SER A 87 3.86 -4.16 0.43
N GLU A 88 5.04 -3.56 0.39
CA GLU A 88 6.30 -4.30 0.31
C GLU A 88 6.84 -4.64 1.70
N VAL A 89 5.99 -5.01 2.66
CA VAL A 89 6.46 -5.66 3.90
C VAL A 89 5.39 -6.60 4.44
N ASN A 90 5.04 -7.62 3.65
CA ASN A 90 4.56 -8.87 4.23
C ASN A 90 5.57 -9.96 3.87
N VAL A 91 6.82 -9.67 4.22
CA VAL A 91 7.86 -10.67 4.16
C VAL A 91 7.64 -11.56 5.36
N ASN A 92 7.58 -12.87 5.11
CA ASN A 92 7.39 -13.89 6.13
C ASN A 92 8.35 -13.59 7.29
N ILE A 93 7.80 -13.23 8.45
CA ILE A 93 8.53 -12.64 9.59
C ILE A 93 9.73 -13.52 9.94
N GLU A 94 9.50 -14.83 9.99
CA GLU A 94 10.51 -15.85 10.25
C GLU A 94 11.61 -15.91 9.19
N LYS A 95 11.31 -15.62 7.92
CA LYS A 95 12.31 -15.62 6.85
C LYS A 95 13.17 -14.36 6.85
N VAL A 96 12.61 -13.17 7.08
CA VAL A 96 13.43 -11.94 7.18
C VAL A 96 14.30 -11.96 8.41
N THR A 97 13.75 -12.38 9.55
CA THR A 97 14.56 -12.53 10.75
C THR A 97 15.61 -13.61 10.54
N ALA A 98 15.29 -14.75 9.92
CA ALA A 98 16.28 -15.79 9.64
C ALA A 98 17.35 -15.37 8.62
N GLU A 99 17.01 -14.58 7.61
CA GLU A 99 17.96 -14.03 6.64
C GLU A 99 18.88 -13.00 7.29
N ILE A 100 18.34 -12.11 8.14
CA ILE A 100 19.14 -11.18 8.95
C ILE A 100 20.03 -11.94 9.94
N ASP A 101 19.50 -12.96 10.63
CA ASP A 101 20.23 -13.79 11.59
C ASP A 101 21.32 -14.64 10.90
N GLN A 102 21.09 -15.12 9.68
CA GLN A 102 22.10 -15.80 8.86
C GLN A 102 23.19 -14.83 8.37
N ASP A 103 22.83 -13.62 7.92
CA ASP A 103 23.83 -12.61 7.54
C ASP A 103 24.65 -12.16 8.77
N PHE A 104 24.01 -12.10 9.96
CA PHE A 104 24.65 -11.80 11.25
C PHE A 104 25.65 -12.88 11.68
N ALA A 105 25.33 -14.15 11.43
CA ALA A 105 26.21 -15.28 11.75
C ALA A 105 27.43 -15.40 10.82
N ASN A 106 27.36 -14.83 9.60
CA ASN A 106 28.35 -15.05 8.54
C ASN A 106 29.28 -13.84 8.28
N LYS A 107 29.04 -12.67 8.92
CA LYS A 107 29.85 -11.44 8.73
C LYS A 107 30.20 -10.77 10.06
N GLU A 108 31.47 -10.40 10.21
CA GLU A 108 31.92 -9.53 11.30
C GLU A 108 31.48 -8.08 11.04
N TYR A 109 30.27 -7.73 11.49
CA TYR A 109 29.81 -6.34 11.47
C TYR A 109 30.44 -5.52 12.60
N PRO A 110 30.66 -4.21 12.41
CA PRO A 110 30.94 -3.28 13.50
C PRO A 110 29.84 -3.33 14.57
N ASP A 111 30.18 -3.13 15.84
CA ASP A 111 29.24 -3.28 16.95
C ASP A 111 28.03 -2.34 16.86
N VAL A 112 28.24 -1.13 16.31
CA VAL A 112 27.14 -0.18 16.06
C VAL A 112 26.17 -0.72 15.00
N VAL A 113 26.67 -1.37 13.95
CA VAL A 113 25.84 -2.00 12.91
C VAL A 113 25.08 -3.20 13.46
N LYS A 114 25.72 -4.01 14.33
CA LYS A 114 25.03 -5.10 15.04
C LYS A 114 23.85 -4.56 15.85
N ARG A 115 24.06 -3.47 16.58
CA ARG A 115 23.04 -2.80 17.38
C ARG A 115 21.87 -2.30 16.52
N VAL A 116 22.15 -1.71 15.34
CA VAL A 116 21.12 -1.30 14.37
C VAL A 116 20.25 -2.50 13.96
N LEU A 117 20.87 -3.62 13.60
CA LEU A 117 20.17 -4.81 13.14
C LEU A 117 19.35 -5.47 14.26
N THR A 118 19.90 -5.55 15.48
CA THR A 118 19.18 -6.08 16.64
C THR A 118 17.95 -5.23 16.96
N GLU A 119 18.10 -3.90 17.05
CA GLU A 119 16.97 -3.00 17.32
C GLU A 119 15.91 -3.08 16.22
N TYR A 120 16.33 -3.15 14.94
CA TYR A 120 15.42 -3.32 13.82
C TYR A 120 14.61 -4.62 13.92
N SER A 121 15.25 -5.74 14.27
CA SER A 121 14.59 -7.04 14.47
C SER A 121 13.55 -6.98 15.59
N ASP A 122 13.89 -6.35 16.71
CA ASP A 122 12.98 -6.21 17.85
C ASP A 122 11.78 -5.31 17.54
N LEU A 123 12.01 -4.19 16.86
CA LEU A 123 10.94 -3.29 16.39
C LEU A 123 10.01 -3.97 15.39
N TYR A 124 10.55 -4.82 14.51
CA TYR A 124 9.75 -5.60 13.56
C TYR A 124 8.80 -6.56 14.30
N LYS A 125 9.29 -7.25 15.34
CA LYS A 125 8.46 -8.12 16.20
C LYS A 125 7.40 -7.33 16.96
N GLN A 126 7.77 -6.19 17.55
CA GLN A 126 6.85 -5.31 18.28
C GLN A 126 5.74 -4.78 17.37
N ARG A 127 6.07 -4.32 16.16
CA ARG A 127 5.08 -3.89 15.17
C ARG A 127 4.10 -5.01 14.82
N SER A 128 4.58 -6.25 14.72
CA SER A 128 3.70 -7.41 14.48
C SER A 128 2.74 -7.66 15.65
N ILE A 129 3.20 -7.52 16.91
CA ILE A 129 2.34 -7.64 18.10
C ILE A 129 1.28 -6.54 18.09
N LEU A 130 1.66 -5.28 17.86
CA LEU A 130 0.72 -4.15 17.78
C LEU A 130 -0.35 -4.33 16.69
N HIS A 131 0.01 -4.88 15.53
CA HIS A 131 -0.98 -5.20 14.50
C HIS A 131 -1.95 -6.32 14.91
N LYS A 132 -1.50 -7.31 15.70
CA LYS A 132 -2.37 -8.35 16.27
C LYS A 132 -3.33 -7.74 17.30
N GLU A 133 -2.81 -6.91 18.20
CA GLU A 133 -3.63 -6.19 19.19
C GLU A 133 -4.67 -5.29 18.53
N LEU A 134 -4.29 -4.58 17.46
CA LEU A 134 -5.22 -3.75 16.69
C LEU A 134 -6.38 -4.58 16.12
N LYS A 135 -6.08 -5.80 15.65
CA LYS A 135 -7.08 -6.74 15.12
C LYS A 135 -7.99 -7.27 16.22
N GLU A 136 -7.46 -7.54 17.41
CA GLU A 136 -8.21 -8.07 18.55
C GLU A 136 -9.24 -7.08 19.12
N ILE A 137 -9.04 -5.76 18.97
CA ILE A 137 -10.04 -4.74 19.38
C ILE A 137 -11.36 -4.86 18.58
N GLY A 138 -11.30 -5.41 17.37
CA GLY A 138 -12.46 -5.58 16.50
C GLY A 138 -13.03 -4.26 15.95
N GLU A 139 -14.22 -4.33 15.36
CA GLU A 139 -14.83 -3.21 14.60
C GLU A 139 -15.81 -2.35 15.40
N THR A 140 -16.00 -2.67 16.69
CA THR A 140 -16.94 -1.91 17.52
C THR A 140 -16.47 -0.47 17.69
N ASN A 141 -17.41 0.48 17.63
CA ASN A 141 -17.14 1.92 17.71
C ASN A 141 -17.42 2.49 19.12
N SER A 142 -17.19 1.71 20.17
CA SER A 142 -17.22 2.26 21.54
C SER A 142 -16.09 3.28 21.71
N GLU A 143 -16.27 4.26 22.60
CA GLU A 143 -15.26 5.29 22.86
C GLU A 143 -13.91 4.70 23.29
N ASP A 144 -13.95 3.63 24.11
CA ASP A 144 -12.77 2.88 24.53
C ASP A 144 -12.07 2.17 23.35
N ALA A 145 -12.83 1.51 22.47
CA ALA A 145 -12.26 0.84 21.29
C ALA A 145 -11.61 1.85 20.32
N VAL A 146 -12.24 3.01 20.11
CA VAL A 146 -11.69 4.08 19.26
C VAL A 146 -10.41 4.66 19.89
N ALA A 147 -10.39 4.91 21.20
CA ALA A 147 -9.21 5.41 21.90
C ALA A 147 -8.05 4.42 21.83
N ARG A 148 -8.30 3.13 22.08
CA ARG A 148 -7.27 2.08 22.00
C ARG A 148 -6.71 1.89 20.60
N ARG A 149 -7.57 1.85 19.56
CA ARG A 149 -7.11 1.78 18.17
C ARG A 149 -6.24 2.98 17.80
N LYS A 150 -6.60 4.18 18.29
CA LYS A 150 -5.79 5.39 18.09
C LYS A 150 -4.41 5.29 18.75
N THR A 151 -4.34 4.81 19.98
CA THR A 151 -3.08 4.62 20.70
C THR A 151 -2.17 3.61 19.97
N ILE A 152 -2.70 2.43 19.65
CA ILE A 152 -1.94 1.38 18.95
C ILE A 152 -1.49 1.86 17.57
N ALA A 153 -2.35 2.57 16.82
CA ALA A 153 -1.99 3.13 15.53
C ALA A 153 -0.84 4.15 15.64
N ALA A 154 -0.82 4.97 16.70
CA ALA A 154 0.28 5.90 16.97
C ALA A 154 1.59 5.16 17.30
N SER A 155 1.53 4.09 18.10
CA SER A 155 2.69 3.23 18.39
C SER A 155 3.22 2.54 17.13
N ILE A 156 2.35 2.00 16.27
CA ILE A 156 2.74 1.42 14.97
C ILE A 156 3.47 2.44 14.10
N LEU A 157 2.97 3.68 14.04
CA LEU A 157 3.59 4.75 13.28
C LEU A 157 4.99 5.09 13.84
N GLY A 158 5.12 5.25 15.15
CA GLY A 158 6.40 5.53 15.80
C GLY A 158 7.43 4.44 15.55
N VAL A 159 7.04 3.17 15.73
CA VAL A 159 7.88 2.00 15.45
C VAL A 159 8.30 1.97 13.98
N SER A 160 7.38 2.25 13.05
CA SER A 160 7.68 2.27 11.61
C SER A 160 8.68 3.36 11.24
N HIS A 161 8.53 4.56 11.80
CA HIS A 161 9.50 5.65 11.62
C HIS A 161 10.89 5.28 12.10
N ARG A 162 11.00 4.67 13.29
CA ARG A 162 12.30 4.26 13.84
C ARG A 162 12.95 3.18 12.96
N MET A 163 12.16 2.21 12.47
CA MET A 163 12.65 1.22 11.53
C MET A 163 13.20 1.84 10.24
N GLU A 164 12.56 2.88 9.69
CA GLU A 164 13.09 3.59 8.52
C GLU A 164 14.42 4.29 8.80
N GLU A 165 14.59 4.93 9.97
CA GLU A 165 15.87 5.56 10.36
C GLU A 165 17.01 4.54 10.48
N LEU A 166 16.73 3.39 11.11
CA LEU A 166 17.67 2.28 11.24
C LEU A 166 18.02 1.69 9.87
N TRP A 167 17.01 1.48 9.01
CA TRP A 167 17.24 0.95 7.67
C TRP A 167 18.06 1.89 6.80
N LYS A 168 17.79 3.19 6.81
CA LYS A 168 18.62 4.20 6.10
C LYS A 168 20.08 4.13 6.53
N SER A 169 20.32 3.99 7.83
CA SER A 169 21.67 3.88 8.39
C SER A 169 22.36 2.58 7.95
N TYR A 170 21.64 1.46 7.95
CA TYR A 170 22.15 0.17 7.47
C TYR A 170 22.40 0.15 5.95
N SER A 171 21.51 0.73 5.15
CA SER A 171 21.69 0.87 3.70
C SER A 171 22.93 1.72 3.37
N ALA A 172 23.13 2.84 4.08
CA ALA A 172 24.33 3.65 3.91
C ALA A 172 25.62 2.85 4.20
N TYR A 173 25.61 2.03 5.25
CA TYR A 173 26.73 1.12 5.54
C TYR A 173 26.93 0.09 4.42
N LYS A 174 25.86 -0.54 3.93
CA LYS A 174 25.94 -1.57 2.88
C LYS A 174 26.47 -1.01 1.55
N ASP A 175 26.01 0.18 1.16
CA ASP A 175 26.29 0.74 -0.16
C ASP A 175 27.62 1.50 -0.21
N SER A 176 28.02 2.12 0.90
CA SER A 176 29.17 3.04 0.95
C SER A 176 30.16 2.77 2.08
N GLY A 177 29.91 1.77 2.93
CA GLY A 177 30.78 1.43 4.08
C GLY A 177 30.72 2.44 5.23
N ILE A 178 29.82 3.42 5.18
CA ILE A 178 29.66 4.44 6.23
C ILE A 178 29.10 3.78 7.48
N VAL A 179 29.91 3.69 8.53
CA VAL A 179 29.47 3.14 9.83
C VAL A 179 28.50 4.14 10.49
N PRO A 180 27.32 3.68 10.96
CA PRO A 180 26.38 4.52 11.68
C PRO A 180 27.02 5.16 12.91
N SER A 181 26.63 6.40 13.26
CA SER A 181 27.07 7.04 14.51
C SER A 181 26.35 6.44 15.71
N ASP A 182 27.05 6.32 16.84
CA ASP A 182 26.45 5.98 18.14
C ASP A 182 25.37 6.97 18.58
N ASP A 183 25.39 8.20 18.02
CA ASP A 183 24.36 9.21 18.28
C ASP A 183 22.95 8.74 17.96
N LEU A 184 22.82 7.77 17.05
CA LEU A 184 21.56 7.13 16.68
C LEU A 184 20.86 6.47 17.88
N PHE A 185 21.60 6.15 18.94
CA PHE A 185 21.11 5.46 20.14
C PHE A 185 21.17 6.32 21.41
N ASN A 186 21.57 7.60 21.32
CA ASN A 186 21.66 8.50 22.48
C ASN A 186 20.31 8.71 23.19
N LYS A 187 19.20 8.54 22.47
CA LYS A 187 17.85 8.55 23.03
C LYS A 187 17.24 7.15 22.87
N PRO A 188 16.96 6.43 23.96
CA PRO A 188 16.28 5.14 23.87
C PRO A 188 14.90 5.34 23.24
N PHE A 189 14.61 4.55 22.21
CA PHE A 189 13.28 4.52 21.60
C PHE A 189 12.34 3.70 22.49
N ASP A 190 11.24 4.31 22.89
CA ASP A 190 10.17 3.66 23.65
C ASP A 190 9.01 3.35 22.69
N PRO A 191 8.72 2.07 22.40
CA PRO A 191 7.62 1.66 21.52
C PRO A 191 6.24 1.92 22.11
N ASP A 192 6.11 1.97 23.44
CA ASP A 192 4.85 2.18 24.16
C ASP A 192 4.53 3.66 24.34
N ASN A 193 5.57 4.49 24.38
CA ASN A 193 5.48 5.93 24.41
C ASN A 193 6.47 6.54 23.40
N PRO A 194 6.19 6.43 22.08
CA PRO A 194 7.03 7.08 21.08
C PRO A 194 7.01 8.58 21.39
N SER A 195 8.11 9.08 21.97
CA SER A 195 8.18 10.42 22.57
C SER A 195 7.63 11.49 21.64
N SER A 196 6.41 11.91 21.96
CA SER A 196 5.55 12.84 21.25
C SER A 196 5.29 12.51 19.77
N PRO A 197 4.12 12.91 19.25
CA PRO A 197 3.96 12.96 17.82
C PRO A 197 5.15 13.80 17.33
N VAL A 198 5.92 13.26 16.40
CA VAL A 198 6.21 14.09 15.25
C VAL A 198 4.83 14.60 14.91
N GLU A 199 4.50 15.84 15.34
CA GLU A 199 3.47 16.65 14.69
C GLU A 199 3.66 16.22 13.29
N THR A 200 2.66 15.53 12.74
CA THR A 200 2.68 15.17 11.35
C THR A 200 3.09 16.48 10.73
N LYS A 201 4.37 16.59 10.32
CA LYS A 201 4.77 17.57 9.34
C LYS A 201 3.85 17.08 8.27
N LYS A 202 2.68 17.74 8.20
CA LYS A 202 1.57 17.42 7.32
C LYS A 202 2.31 17.07 6.08
N GLN A 203 2.36 15.77 5.73
CA GLN A 203 3.31 15.26 4.73
C GLN A 203 3.36 16.34 3.69
N ASP A 204 4.53 16.98 3.60
CA ASP A 204 4.64 18.29 3.00
C ASP A 204 3.77 18.24 1.76
N THR A 205 2.64 18.95 1.77
CA THR A 205 1.68 18.93 0.67
C THR A 205 2.27 19.71 -0.51
N GLY A 206 3.62 19.76 -0.59
CA GLY A 206 4.37 20.04 -1.77
C GLY A 206 3.98 19.02 -2.81
N ILE A 207 3.09 19.46 -3.68
CA ILE A 207 2.79 18.81 -4.95
C ILE A 207 4.12 18.46 -5.57
N THR A 208 4.33 17.18 -5.87
CA THR A 208 5.43 16.77 -6.74
C THR A 208 5.08 17.26 -8.14
N LEU A 209 5.54 18.47 -8.46
CA LEU A 209 5.41 19.06 -9.79
C LEU A 209 6.19 18.22 -10.78
N ALA A 210 5.63 18.04 -11.98
CA ALA A 210 6.38 17.41 -13.06
C ALA A 210 7.50 18.35 -13.54
N ASP A 211 8.63 17.77 -13.94
CA ASP A 211 9.79 18.52 -14.42
C ASP A 211 9.56 19.09 -15.84
N ASP A 212 8.56 18.59 -16.56
CA ASP A 212 8.25 18.94 -17.94
C ASP A 212 6.86 19.59 -18.11
N ILE A 213 6.74 20.52 -19.08
CA ILE A 213 5.51 21.26 -19.38
C ILE A 213 4.34 20.33 -19.75
N GLU A 214 4.62 19.24 -20.46
CA GLU A 214 3.59 18.27 -20.87
C GLU A 214 3.08 17.47 -19.66
N GLY A 215 3.99 17.03 -18.78
CA GLY A 215 3.69 16.48 -17.47
C GLY A 215 2.86 17.41 -16.61
N LEU A 216 3.19 18.71 -16.54
CA LEU A 216 2.43 19.71 -15.79
C LEU A 216 1.01 19.90 -16.36
N LYS A 217 0.84 19.94 -17.69
CA LYS A 217 -0.49 19.99 -18.33
C LYS A 217 -1.34 18.77 -18.00
N LYS A 218 -0.73 17.58 -17.97
CA LYS A 218 -1.40 16.34 -17.56
C LYS A 218 -1.78 16.36 -16.09
N GLN A 219 -0.91 16.86 -15.21
CA GLN A 219 -1.23 17.03 -13.79
C GLN A 219 -2.41 17.99 -13.59
N LYS A 220 -2.41 19.14 -14.29
CA LYS A 220 -3.54 20.09 -14.30
C LYS A 220 -4.86 19.42 -14.69
N GLU A 221 -4.86 18.60 -15.74
CA GLU A 221 -6.05 17.89 -16.19
C GLU A 221 -6.53 16.85 -15.15
N ASN A 222 -5.60 16.10 -14.55
CA ASN A 222 -5.93 15.15 -13.48
C ASN A 222 -6.58 15.86 -12.28
N TRP A 223 -6.04 17.01 -11.86
CA TRP A 223 -6.61 17.80 -10.78
C TRP A 223 -7.98 18.38 -11.13
N ARG A 224 -8.18 18.83 -12.37
CA ARG A 224 -9.50 19.25 -12.87
C ARG A 224 -10.54 18.14 -12.70
N ILE A 225 -10.20 16.91 -13.09
CA ILE A 225 -11.10 15.74 -12.96
C ILE A 225 -11.39 15.44 -11.48
N LYS A 226 -10.37 15.46 -10.61
CA LYS A 226 -10.53 15.23 -9.17
C LYS A 226 -11.46 16.26 -8.51
N ILE A 227 -11.28 17.54 -8.83
CA ILE A 227 -12.14 18.64 -8.35
C ILE A 227 -13.58 18.41 -8.84
N ALA A 228 -13.78 18.12 -10.13
CA ALA A 228 -15.11 17.91 -10.70
C ALA A 228 -15.85 16.74 -10.03
N LYS A 229 -15.16 15.62 -9.76
CA LYS A 229 -15.74 14.48 -9.03
C LYS A 229 -16.15 14.85 -7.59
N ALA A 230 -15.32 15.64 -6.90
CA ALA A 230 -15.61 16.07 -5.54
C ALA A 230 -16.76 17.09 -5.47
N GLU A 231 -16.83 18.03 -6.41
CA GLU A 231 -17.94 18.97 -6.57
C GLU A 231 -19.24 18.23 -6.92
N ASN A 232 -19.18 17.23 -7.79
CA ASN A 232 -20.33 16.35 -8.06
C ASN A 232 -20.77 15.61 -6.79
N LYS A 233 -19.84 15.17 -5.95
CA LYS A 233 -20.17 14.50 -4.68
C LYS A 233 -20.86 15.46 -3.70
N LEU A 234 -20.55 16.76 -3.73
CA LEU A 234 -21.30 17.78 -2.98
C LEU A 234 -22.70 18.01 -3.54
N LEU A 235 -22.87 18.04 -4.86
CA LEU A 235 -24.13 18.46 -5.51
C LEU A 235 -25.10 17.32 -5.78
N TYR A 236 -24.60 16.11 -6.03
CA TYR A 236 -25.37 14.93 -6.43
C TYR A 236 -25.20 13.75 -5.47
N GLN A 237 -24.34 13.87 -4.45
CA GLN A 237 -23.90 12.75 -3.60
C GLN A 237 -23.31 11.57 -4.40
N SER A 238 -22.84 11.83 -5.62
CA SER A 238 -22.24 10.87 -6.55
C SER A 238 -21.05 11.51 -7.26
N GLU A 239 -20.07 10.71 -7.69
CA GLU A 239 -18.95 11.22 -8.49
C GLU A 239 -19.37 11.69 -9.89
N LYS A 240 -20.49 11.16 -10.38
CA LYS A 240 -21.06 11.50 -11.68
C LYS A 240 -22.14 12.55 -11.51
N LYS A 241 -22.23 13.43 -12.51
CA LYS A 241 -23.37 14.34 -12.65
C LYS A 241 -24.65 13.53 -12.84
N LEU A 242 -25.63 13.72 -11.96
CA LEU A 242 -26.95 13.10 -12.07
C LEU A 242 -27.96 14.09 -12.66
N ALA A 243 -29.08 13.57 -13.17
CA ALA A 243 -30.13 14.39 -13.77
C ALA A 243 -30.83 15.31 -12.76
N LYS A 244 -30.82 14.94 -11.47
CA LYS A 244 -31.42 15.71 -10.39
C LYS A 244 -30.38 16.01 -9.32
N GLU A 245 -30.32 17.27 -8.90
CA GLU A 245 -29.47 17.70 -7.79
C GLU A 245 -29.97 17.09 -6.48
N ASN A 246 -29.01 16.55 -5.72
CA ASN A 246 -29.22 16.01 -4.38
C ASN A 246 -28.05 16.49 -3.51
N PRO A 247 -28.06 17.77 -3.11
CA PRO A 247 -26.93 18.36 -2.42
C PRO A 247 -26.70 17.66 -1.08
N MET A 248 -25.43 17.48 -0.71
CA MET A 248 -25.05 16.87 0.55
C MET A 248 -25.58 17.69 1.73
N PRO A 249 -26.20 17.09 2.75
CA PRO A 249 -26.69 17.84 3.91
C PRO A 249 -25.54 18.54 4.65
N LYS A 250 -25.85 19.65 5.32
CA LYS A 250 -24.87 20.38 6.15
C LYS A 250 -24.48 19.50 7.34
N GLY A 251 -23.22 19.08 7.39
CA GLY A 251 -22.69 18.23 8.45
C GLY A 251 -21.17 18.04 8.33
N PRO A 252 -20.53 17.31 9.27
CA PRO A 252 -19.07 17.15 9.32
C PRO A 252 -18.45 16.63 8.02
N LYS A 253 -19.13 15.66 7.36
CA LYS A 253 -18.70 15.09 6.08
C LYS A 253 -18.70 16.10 4.92
N ARG A 254 -19.61 17.08 4.94
CA ARG A 254 -19.66 18.14 3.95
C ARG A 254 -18.51 19.12 4.15
N ILE A 255 -18.26 19.52 5.40
CA ILE A 255 -17.18 20.44 5.77
C ILE A 255 -15.80 19.86 5.41
N THR A 256 -15.58 18.57 5.67
CA THR A 256 -14.31 17.92 5.29
C THR A 256 -14.13 17.86 3.78
N LEU A 257 -15.19 17.62 3.02
CA LEU A 257 -15.15 17.58 1.56
C LEU A 257 -14.93 18.97 0.95
N GLU A 258 -15.57 20.01 1.49
CA GLU A 258 -15.37 21.42 1.08
C GLU A 258 -13.91 21.83 1.31
N LYS A 259 -13.34 21.58 2.50
CA LYS A 259 -11.92 21.82 2.78
C LYS A 259 -10.98 21.03 1.85
N LYS A 260 -11.36 19.81 1.48
CA LYS A 260 -10.60 19.00 0.52
C LYS A 260 -10.61 19.65 -0.87
N ILE A 261 -11.76 20.14 -1.33
CA ILE A 261 -11.91 20.83 -2.62
C ILE A 261 -11.09 22.12 -2.64
N GLU A 262 -11.12 22.91 -1.57
CA GLU A 262 -10.29 24.12 -1.44
C GLU A 262 -8.81 23.79 -1.57
N ARG A 263 -8.32 22.76 -0.87
CA ARG A 263 -6.94 22.30 -1.01
C ARG A 263 -6.60 21.90 -2.44
N MET A 264 -7.45 21.10 -3.09
CA MET A 264 -7.23 20.69 -4.48
C MET A 264 -7.22 21.89 -5.46
N LYS A 265 -7.98 22.95 -5.17
CA LYS A 265 -7.98 24.18 -5.96
C LYS A 265 -6.66 24.94 -5.82
N VAL A 266 -6.17 25.10 -4.60
CA VAL A 266 -4.83 25.68 -4.34
C VAL A 266 -3.75 24.87 -5.04
N GLU A 267 -3.84 23.54 -5.01
CA GLU A 267 -2.86 22.68 -5.65
C GLU A 267 -2.88 22.81 -7.18
N LYS A 268 -4.08 22.89 -7.77
CA LYS A 268 -4.22 23.16 -9.21
C LYS A 268 -3.63 24.52 -9.59
N GLU A 269 -3.82 25.55 -8.76
CA GLU A 269 -3.28 26.89 -9.00
C GLU A 269 -1.75 26.91 -9.00
N GLN A 270 -1.12 26.18 -8.08
CA GLN A 270 0.35 26.02 -8.07
C GLN A 270 0.88 25.37 -9.37
N ILE A 271 0.17 24.38 -9.91
CA ILE A 271 0.53 23.77 -11.20
C ILE A 271 0.32 24.75 -12.35
N GLU A 272 -0.76 25.54 -12.33
CA GLU A 272 -1.02 26.57 -13.34
C GLU A 272 0.06 27.66 -13.35
N TYR A 273 0.53 28.05 -12.16
CA TYR A 273 1.66 28.97 -12.00
C TYR A 273 2.98 28.36 -12.52
N ALA A 274 3.27 27.10 -12.19
CA ALA A 274 4.45 26.40 -12.70
C ALA A 274 4.45 26.26 -14.23
N ILE A 275 3.28 26.02 -14.84
CA ILE A 275 3.14 26.03 -16.31
C ILE A 275 3.48 27.42 -16.87
N ALA A 276 3.00 28.49 -16.22
CA ALA A 276 3.22 29.86 -16.67
C ALA A 276 4.69 30.29 -16.55
N GLU A 277 5.43 29.83 -15.53
CA GLU A 277 6.87 30.09 -15.39
C GLU A 277 7.72 29.35 -16.44
N GLN A 278 7.25 28.18 -16.91
CA GLN A 278 7.98 27.36 -17.90
C GLN A 278 7.56 27.62 -19.35
N SER A 279 6.52 28.44 -19.61
CA SER A 279 6.01 28.76 -20.95
C SER A 279 6.63 30.04 -21.52
#